data_AF-F8DCG1-F1
#
_entry.id   AF-F8DCG1-F1
#
_cell.length_a   1.000
_cell.length_b   1.000
_cell.length_c   1.000
_cell.angle_alpha   90.00
_cell.angle_beta   90.00
_cell.angle_gamma   90.00
#
_symmetry.space_group_name_H-M   'P 1'
#
loop_
_entity.id
_entity.type
_entity.pdbx_description
1 polymer ?
#
loop_
_entity_poly.entity_id
_entity_poly.type
_entity_poly.pdbx_seq_one_letter_code
_entity_poly.pdbx_strand_id
1 'polypeptide(L)'
;MRIRTDSDYAYREDAIEQAADFYDCNKTKAVVSACEDVPHLVATARQVLERDDLTHEQRQEIAETLSTRVTNFQIEKTVTIERN
;
A
#
# COMPACT_ATOMS: atom_id res chain seq x y z
N MET A 1 10.57 -16.93 13.65
CA MET A 1 9.12 -16.92 13.32
C MET A 1 8.84 -18.04 12.32
N ARG A 2 7.71 -18.75 12.42
CA ARG A 2 7.27 -19.75 11.42
C ARG A 2 5.88 -19.37 10.92
N ILE A 3 5.71 -19.25 9.60
CA ILE A 3 4.41 -19.03 8.97
C ILE A 3 3.82 -20.40 8.63
N ARG A 4 2.57 -20.63 9.05
CA ARG A 4 1.84 -21.86 8.77
C ARG A 4 1.12 -21.71 7.42
N THR A 5 1.33 -22.66 6.52
CA THR A 5 0.83 -22.66 5.13
C THR A 5 0.03 -23.92 4.77
N ASP A 6 -0.31 -24.76 5.75
CA ASP A 6 -1.16 -25.93 5.56
C ASP A 6 -2.67 -25.58 5.68
N SER A 7 -3.52 -26.48 5.15
CA SER A 7 -4.99 -26.40 5.24
C SER A 7 -5.55 -25.04 4.79
N ASP A 8 -6.35 -24.38 5.62
CA ASP A 8 -6.97 -23.08 5.35
C ASP A 8 -5.96 -21.93 5.15
N TYR A 9 -4.67 -22.19 5.39
CA TYR A 9 -3.60 -21.21 5.21
C TYR A 9 -2.78 -21.43 3.94
N ALA A 10 -3.20 -22.33 3.05
CA ALA A 10 -2.53 -22.60 1.77
C ALA A 10 -2.28 -21.31 0.96
N TYR A 11 -3.24 -20.37 0.99
CA TYR A 11 -3.13 -19.07 0.30
C TYR A 11 -1.90 -18.24 0.70
N ARG A 12 -1.33 -18.48 1.89
CA ARG A 12 -0.13 -17.78 2.35
C ARG A 12 1.10 -18.24 1.59
N GLU A 13 1.17 -19.51 1.19
CA GLU A 13 2.24 -20.01 0.34
C GLU A 13 2.22 -19.26 -0.99
N ASP A 14 1.05 -19.19 -1.63
CA ASP A 14 0.86 -18.50 -2.91
C ASP A 14 1.24 -17.00 -2.81
N ALA A 15 0.89 -16.34 -1.70
CA ALA A 15 1.24 -14.93 -1.48
C ALA A 15 2.75 -14.74 -1.28
N ILE A 16 3.40 -15.67 -0.58
CA ILE A 16 4.86 -15.65 -0.36
C ILE A 16 5.61 -15.97 -1.66
N GLU A 17 5.08 -16.89 -2.48
CA GLU A 17 5.62 -17.21 -3.80
C GLU A 17 5.53 -16.00 -4.74
N GLN A 18 4.39 -15.31 -4.79
CA GLN A 18 4.26 -14.07 -5.58
C GLN A 18 5.27 -13.00 -5.15
N ALA A 19 5.51 -12.83 -3.85
CA ALA A 19 6.54 -11.91 -3.37
C ALA A 19 7.93 -12.39 -3.77
N ALA A 20 8.22 -13.69 -3.66
CA ALA A 20 9.50 -14.28 -4.03
C ALA A 20 9.81 -14.10 -5.52
N ASP A 21 8.82 -14.30 -6.38
CA ASP A 21 8.93 -14.07 -7.82
C ASP A 21 9.14 -12.59 -8.14
N PHE A 22 8.41 -11.68 -7.49
CA PHE A 22 8.58 -10.24 -7.68
C PHE A 22 9.97 -9.74 -7.29
N TYR A 23 10.48 -10.19 -6.15
CA TYR A 23 11.80 -9.79 -5.66
C TYR A 23 12.96 -10.64 -6.23
N ASP A 24 12.66 -11.64 -7.06
CA ASP A 24 13.62 -12.61 -7.60
C ASP A 24 14.56 -13.17 -6.52
N CYS A 25 13.97 -13.67 -5.43
CA CYS A 25 14.75 -14.18 -4.31
C CYS A 25 14.02 -15.28 -3.53
N ASN A 26 14.71 -15.88 -2.56
CA ASN A 26 14.08 -16.91 -1.74
C ASN A 26 12.94 -16.35 -0.88
N LYS A 27 12.00 -17.22 -0.50
CA LYS A 27 10.79 -16.91 0.28
C LYS A 27 11.06 -16.14 1.57
N THR A 28 12.15 -16.45 2.28
CA THR A 28 12.47 -15.74 3.54
C THR A 28 12.87 -14.30 3.27
N LYS A 29 13.75 -14.07 2.29
CA LYS A 29 14.19 -12.73 1.91
C LYS A 29 13.02 -11.92 1.35
N ALA A 30 12.17 -12.53 0.52
CA ALA A 30 10.99 -11.89 -0.03
C ALA A 30 10.02 -11.38 1.04
N VAL A 31 9.75 -12.18 2.08
CA VAL A 31 8.91 -11.77 3.20
C VAL A 31 9.52 -10.58 3.94
N VAL A 32 10.83 -10.62 4.22
CA VAL A 32 11.52 -9.50 4.89
C VAL A 32 11.46 -8.24 4.04
N SER A 33 11.81 -8.32 2.75
CA SER A 33 11.77 -7.18 1.82
C SER A 33 10.37 -6.59 1.69
N ALA A 34 9.33 -7.43 1.56
CA ALA A 34 7.95 -6.96 1.54
C ALA A 34 7.56 -6.21 2.84
N CYS A 35 7.99 -6.71 4.00
CA CYS A 35 7.73 -6.05 5.28
C CYS A 35 8.50 -4.72 5.45
N GLU A 36 9.69 -4.60 4.85
CA GLU A 36 10.47 -3.37 4.83
C GLU A 36 9.87 -2.34 3.85
N ASP A 37 9.49 -2.78 2.66
CA ASP A 37 9.06 -1.89 1.57
C ASP A 37 7.65 -1.32 1.76
N VAL A 38 6.70 -2.09 2.32
CA VAL A 38 5.30 -1.64 2.49
C VAL A 38 5.19 -0.31 3.26
N PRO A 39 5.81 -0.14 4.44
CA PRO A 39 5.82 1.15 5.14
C PRO A 39 6.39 2.30 4.30
N HIS A 40 7.47 2.04 3.54
CA HIS A 40 8.08 3.04 2.67
C HIS A 40 7.15 3.43 1.52
N LEU A 41 6.53 2.46 0.85
CA LEU A 41 5.58 2.70 -0.24
C LEU A 41 4.37 3.50 0.24
N VAL A 42 3.82 3.19 1.41
CA VAL A 42 2.70 3.95 2.00
C VAL A 42 3.11 5.39 2.32
N ALA A 43 4.32 5.59 2.86
CA ALA A 43 4.84 6.93 3.14
C ALA A 43 5.04 7.73 1.84
N THR A 44 5.59 7.12 0.79
CA THR A 44 5.76 7.75 -0.52
C THR A 44 4.42 8.06 -1.19
N ALA A 45 3.45 7.14 -1.13
CA ALA A 45 2.09 7.36 -1.62
C ALA A 45 1.47 8.60 -0.96
N ARG A 46 1.60 8.71 0.36
CA ARG A 46 1.16 9.89 1.11
C ARG A 46 1.84 11.17 0.63
N GLN A 47 3.16 11.16 0.46
CA GLN A 47 3.90 12.34 -0.04
C GLN A 47 3.42 12.76 -1.43
N VAL A 48 3.16 11.81 -2.33
CA VAL A 48 2.59 12.08 -3.66
C VAL A 48 1.22 12.73 -3.52
N LEU A 49 0.35 12.17 -2.68
CA LEU A 49 -1.00 12.68 -2.43
C LEU A 49 -1.00 14.05 -1.72
N GLU A 50 0.08 14.46 -1.08
CA GLU A 50 0.24 15.77 -0.42
C GLU A 50 0.77 16.86 -1.38
N ARG A 51 1.33 16.53 -2.55
CA ARG A 51 1.89 17.50 -3.50
C ARG A 51 0.92 18.59 -3.94
N ASP A 52 1.30 19.86 -3.78
CA ASP A 52 0.48 21.04 -4.07
C ASP A 52 0.06 21.20 -5.55
N ASP A 53 0.74 20.54 -6.48
CA ASP A 53 0.46 20.63 -7.92
C ASP A 53 -0.67 19.71 -8.41
N LEU A 54 -1.19 18.84 -7.54
CA LEU A 54 -2.31 17.96 -7.85
C LEU A 54 -3.66 18.62 -7.57
N THR A 55 -4.57 18.56 -8.55
CA THR A 55 -5.98 18.88 -8.33
C THR A 55 -6.62 17.88 -7.37
N HIS A 56 -7.75 18.27 -6.76
CA HIS A 56 -8.49 17.35 -5.89
C HIS A 56 -8.91 16.07 -6.61
N GLU A 57 -9.38 16.17 -7.85
CA GLU A 57 -9.79 15.01 -8.66
C GLU A 57 -8.61 14.08 -8.93
N GLN A 58 -7.43 14.62 -9.25
CA GLN A 58 -6.21 13.82 -9.42
C GLN A 58 -5.80 13.12 -8.12
N ARG A 59 -5.90 13.80 -6.97
CA ARG A 59 -5.62 13.16 -5.67
C ARG A 59 -6.58 12.03 -5.38
N GLN A 60 -7.87 12.19 -5.69
CA GLN A 60 -8.87 11.12 -5.54
C GLN A 60 -8.55 9.92 -6.43
N GLU A 61 -8.26 10.15 -7.72
CA GLU A 61 -7.89 9.09 -8.66
C GLU A 61 -6.66 8.30 -8.20
N ILE A 62 -5.60 9.02 -7.77
CA ILE A 62 -4.39 8.40 -7.25
C ILE A 62 -4.68 7.62 -5.97
N ALA A 63 -5.48 8.18 -5.05
CA ALA A 63 -5.83 7.52 -3.79
C ALA A 63 -6.64 6.24 -4.02
N GLU A 64 -7.61 6.25 -4.93
CA GLU A 64 -8.38 5.08 -5.31
C GLU A 64 -7.48 4.00 -5.94
N THR A 65 -6.56 4.41 -6.81
CA THR A 65 -5.62 3.51 -7.49
C THR A 65 -4.63 2.86 -6.53
N LEU A 66 -4.14 3.61 -5.54
CA LEU A 66 -3.18 3.12 -4.55
C LEU A 66 -3.85 2.35 -3.40
N SER A 67 -5.17 2.43 -3.29
CA SER A 67 -5.91 1.69 -2.28
C SER A 67 -5.92 0.20 -2.61
N THR A 68 -5.58 -0.61 -1.61
CA THR A 68 -5.59 -2.07 -1.68
C THR A 68 -6.61 -2.61 -0.70
N ARG A 69 -6.77 -3.94 -0.65
CA ARG A 69 -7.61 -4.59 0.36
C ARG A 69 -7.22 -4.25 1.81
N VAL A 70 -5.94 -3.95 2.06
CA VAL A 70 -5.39 -3.74 3.41
C VAL A 70 -5.12 -2.27 3.73
N THR A 71 -4.90 -1.44 2.72
CA THR A 71 -4.59 -0.01 2.87
C THR A 71 -5.57 0.82 2.08
N ASN A 72 -6.23 1.78 2.73
CA ASN A 72 -7.19 2.69 2.10
C ASN A 72 -6.70 4.13 2.22
N PHE A 73 -6.61 4.85 1.10
CA PHE A 73 -6.29 6.27 1.07
C PHE A 73 -7.57 7.08 0.86
N GLN A 74 -7.86 7.99 1.79
CA GLN A 74 -9.04 8.85 1.72
C GLN A 74 -8.60 10.31 1.57
N ILE A 75 -9.23 11.02 0.63
CA ILE A 75 -9.00 12.44 0.39
C ILE A 75 -10.19 13.22 0.90
N GLU A 76 -9.95 14.10 1.87
CA GLU A 76 -10.96 14.99 2.43
C GLU A 76 -10.81 16.40 1.85
N LYS A 77 -11.94 17.05 1.55
CA LYS A 77 -11.99 18.45 1.14
C LYS A 77 -12.57 19.30 2.26
N THR A 78 -11.75 20.17 2.84
CA THR A 78 -12.21 21.15 3.82
C THR A 78 -12.62 22.45 3.11
N VAL A 79 -13.81 22.98 3.43
CA VAL A 79 -14.29 24.29 2.96
C VAL A 79 -14.44 25.21 4.17
N THR A 80 -13.70 26.33 4.18
CA THR A 80 -13.77 27.34 5.25
C THR A 80 -14.57 28.55 4.77
N ILE A 81 -15.52 29.02 5.59
CA ILE A 81 -16.32 30.23 5.33
C ILE A 81 -15.92 31.30 6.34
N GLU A 82 -15.39 32.42 5.86
CA GLU A 82 -15.21 33.64 6.66
C GLU A 82 -16.39 34.57 6.41
N ARG A 83 -17.04 35.05 7.49
CA ARG A 83 -18.12 36.02 7.42
C ARG A 83 -17.58 37.41 7.78
N ASN A 84 -17.81 38.38 6.89
CA ASN A 84 -17.55 39.80 7.11
C ASN A 84 -18.55 40.42 8.08
#